data_AF-A0A328PD70-F1
#
_entry.id   AF-A0A328PD70-F1
#
_cell.length_a   1.000
_cell.length_b   1.000
_cell.length_c   1.000
_cell.angle_alpha   90.00
_cell.angle_beta   90.00
_cell.angle_gamma   90.00
#
_symmetry.space_group_name_H-M   'P 1'
#
loop_
_entity.id
_entity.type
_entity.pdbx_description
1 polymer ?
#
loop_
_entity_poly.entity_id
_entity_poly.type
_entity_poly.pdbx_seq_one_letter_code
_entity_poly.pdbx_strand_id
1 'polypeptide(L)'
;MFSPVTSEFSASALSPKRTQYQMQLKGAGPVELETAAVTAIATEDVVLAAAIVTVVDRIPRNDRPFSVADFAERIWGRQHAEVTAKLKGVIHAERTARAADNEFVRGKADPLVNLSNQLAARAIAEATPEGA
;
A
#
# COMPACT_ATOMS: atom_id res chain seq x y z
N MET A 1 10.10 -10.29 6.83
CA MET A 1 8.82 -9.67 7.18
C MET A 1 8.34 -8.93 5.95
N PHE A 2 7.25 -9.38 5.31
CA PHE A 2 6.76 -8.78 4.06
C PHE A 2 6.12 -7.42 4.37
N SER A 3 6.44 -6.39 3.57
CA SER A 3 5.78 -5.07 3.66
C SER A 3 4.29 -5.19 3.28
N PRO A 4 3.39 -4.39 3.88
CA PRO A 4 1.95 -4.45 3.64
C PRO A 4 1.59 -4.27 2.15
N VAL A 5 2.29 -3.39 1.45
CA VAL A 5 2.18 -3.17 -0.01
C VAL A 5 2.39 -4.45 -0.82
N THR A 6 3.30 -5.33 -0.40
CA THR A 6 3.59 -6.59 -1.11
C THR A 6 2.46 -7.60 -0.94
N SER A 7 1.67 -7.51 0.13
CA SER A 7 0.56 -8.42 0.40
C SER A 7 -0.68 -8.10 -0.47
N GLU A 8 -0.97 -6.82 -0.72
CA GLU A 8 -2.06 -6.38 -1.60
C GLU A 8 -1.77 -6.72 -3.06
N PHE A 9 -0.51 -6.60 -3.46
CA PHE A 9 -0.04 -7.05 -4.76
C PHE A 9 -0.29 -8.54 -5.00
N SER A 10 -0.18 -9.35 -3.94
CA SER A 10 -0.52 -10.77 -3.94
C SER A 10 -2.03 -11.06 -3.93
N ALA A 11 -2.92 -10.09 -3.68
CA ALA A 11 -4.38 -10.30 -3.75
C ALA A 11 -4.93 -10.14 -5.18
N SER A 12 -4.30 -9.28 -6.00
CA SER A 12 -4.54 -9.21 -7.46
C SER A 12 -4.16 -10.51 -8.21
N ALA A 13 -3.56 -11.45 -7.48
CA ALA A 13 -3.06 -12.73 -7.93
C ALA A 13 -4.05 -13.66 -8.63
N LEU A 14 -5.36 -13.48 -8.39
CA LEU A 14 -6.40 -14.42 -8.78
C LEU A 14 -6.94 -14.22 -10.21
N SER A 15 -6.40 -13.26 -10.97
CA SER A 15 -6.86 -13.01 -12.34
C SER A 15 -6.26 -14.00 -13.36
N PRO A 16 -7.05 -14.55 -14.31
CA PRO A 16 -6.54 -15.41 -15.40
C PRO A 16 -5.43 -14.75 -16.23
N LYS A 17 -5.53 -13.42 -16.38
CA LYS A 17 -4.58 -12.57 -17.10
C LYS A 17 -3.18 -12.60 -16.45
N ARG A 18 -3.08 -12.66 -15.12
CA ARG A 18 -1.80 -12.81 -14.41
C ARG A 18 -1.13 -14.15 -14.71
N THR A 19 -1.89 -15.24 -14.74
CA THR A 19 -1.35 -16.57 -15.07
C THR A 19 -0.73 -16.57 -16.47
N GLN A 20 -1.40 -15.93 -17.44
CA GLN A 20 -0.88 -15.76 -18.79
C GLN A 20 0.43 -14.97 -18.81
N TYR A 21 0.50 -13.83 -18.12
CA TYR A 21 1.73 -13.04 -18.00
C TYR A 21 2.85 -13.82 -17.29
N GLN A 22 2.54 -14.61 -16.26
CA GLN A 22 3.54 -15.46 -15.62
C GLN A 22 4.08 -16.55 -16.54
N MET A 23 3.25 -17.12 -17.43
CA MET A 23 3.73 -18.08 -18.41
C MET A 23 4.63 -17.41 -19.45
N GLN A 24 4.30 -16.20 -19.89
CA GLN A 24 5.13 -15.42 -20.82
C GLN A 24 6.48 -15.02 -20.21
N LEU A 25 6.51 -14.73 -18.91
CA LEU A 25 7.71 -14.28 -18.19
C LEU A 25 8.57 -15.42 -17.62
N LYS A 26 8.12 -16.69 -17.69
CA LYS A 26 8.80 -17.84 -17.07
C LYS A 26 10.16 -18.19 -17.70
N GLY A 27 10.43 -17.71 -18.90
CA GLY A 27 11.71 -17.87 -19.60
C GLY A 27 12.45 -16.55 -19.82
N ALA A 28 11.97 -15.46 -19.23
CA ALA A 28 12.52 -14.13 -19.48
C ALA A 28 13.89 -13.95 -18.82
N GLY A 29 14.84 -13.38 -19.55
CA GLY A 29 16.16 -13.03 -19.02
C GLY A 29 16.10 -11.83 -18.06
N PRO A 30 17.20 -11.53 -17.32
CA PRO A 30 17.28 -10.39 -16.41
C PRO A 30 16.90 -9.05 -17.08
N VAL A 31 17.40 -8.80 -18.29
CA VAL A 31 17.14 -7.58 -19.09
C VAL A 31 15.67 -7.47 -19.54
N GLU A 32 15.06 -8.61 -19.87
CA GLU A 32 13.65 -8.66 -20.29
C GLU A 32 12.73 -8.39 -19.11
N LEU A 33 13.07 -8.90 -17.91
CA LEU A 33 12.34 -8.61 -16.67
C LEU A 33 12.42 -7.13 -16.29
N GLU A 34 13.58 -6.49 -16.46
CA GLU A 34 13.72 -5.04 -16.25
C GLU A 34 12.88 -4.24 -17.25
N THR A 35 12.91 -4.61 -18.53
CA THR A 35 12.12 -3.95 -19.58
C THR A 35 10.62 -4.11 -19.31
N ALA A 36 10.18 -5.29 -18.90
CA ALA A 36 8.81 -5.55 -18.49
C ALA A 36 8.42 -4.75 -17.24
N ALA A 37 9.31 -4.58 -16.27
CA ALA A 37 9.08 -3.77 -15.08
C ALA A 37 8.92 -2.29 -15.43
N VAL A 38 9.77 -1.74 -16.31
CA VAL A 38 9.62 -0.35 -16.81
C VAL A 38 8.31 -0.17 -17.54
N THR A 39 7.93 -1.16 -18.37
CA THR A 39 6.65 -1.13 -19.10
C THR A 39 5.47 -1.13 -18.13
N ALA A 40 5.49 -1.99 -17.11
CA ALA A 40 4.44 -2.06 -16.10
C ALA A 40 4.29 -0.75 -15.31
N ILE A 41 5.41 -0.06 -15.03
CA ILE A 41 5.39 1.28 -14.42
C ILE A 41 4.78 2.31 -15.36
N ALA A 42 5.21 2.32 -16.63
CA ALA A 42 4.73 3.27 -17.62
C ALA A 42 3.24 3.11 -17.94
N THR A 43 2.71 1.89 -17.93
CA THR A 43 1.31 1.58 -18.24
C THR A 43 0.41 1.49 -17.01
N GLU A 44 0.97 1.65 -15.80
CA GLU A 44 0.28 1.42 -14.52
C GLU A 44 -0.46 0.05 -14.46
N ASP A 45 0.06 -0.98 -15.16
CA ASP A 45 -0.57 -2.31 -15.18
C ASP A 45 -0.16 -3.13 -13.94
N VAL A 46 -1.01 -3.06 -12.92
CA VAL A 46 -0.84 -3.76 -11.64
C VAL A 46 -0.81 -5.29 -11.81
N VAL A 47 -1.52 -5.83 -12.81
CA VAL A 47 -1.61 -7.28 -13.03
C VAL A 47 -0.31 -7.80 -13.63
N LEU A 48 0.26 -7.07 -14.59
CA LEU A 48 1.59 -7.35 -15.13
C LEU A 48 2.66 -7.21 -14.04
N ALA A 49 2.60 -6.14 -13.27
CA ALA A 49 3.51 -5.90 -12.16
C ALA A 49 3.46 -7.07 -11.14
N ALA A 50 2.26 -7.56 -10.79
CA ALA A 50 2.04 -8.73 -9.93
C ALA A 50 2.62 -10.03 -10.48
N ALA A 51 2.54 -10.23 -11.80
CA ALA A 51 3.19 -11.36 -12.46
C ALA A 51 4.72 -11.27 -12.32
N ILE A 52 5.29 -10.09 -12.59
CA ILE A 52 6.74 -9.82 -12.51
C ILE A 52 7.28 -10.10 -11.11
N VAL A 53 6.65 -9.57 -10.05
CA VAL A 53 7.10 -9.80 -8.66
C VAL A 53 7.07 -11.29 -8.32
N THR A 54 6.08 -12.03 -8.81
CA THR A 54 5.99 -13.47 -8.55
C THR A 54 7.12 -14.25 -9.23
N VAL A 55 7.55 -13.81 -10.42
CA VAL A 55 8.67 -14.43 -11.13
C VAL A 55 10.00 -14.07 -10.46
N VAL A 56 10.20 -12.79 -10.11
CA VAL A 56 11.42 -12.31 -9.44
C VAL A 56 11.57 -12.91 -8.04
N ASP A 57 10.49 -13.16 -7.32
CA ASP A 57 10.57 -13.73 -5.98
C ASP A 57 11.06 -15.18 -5.96
N ARG A 58 10.96 -15.90 -7.10
CA ARG A 58 11.54 -17.24 -7.28
C ARG A 58 13.05 -17.21 -7.51
N ILE A 59 13.62 -16.06 -7.85
CA ILE A 59 15.05 -15.87 -8.05
C ILE A 59 15.71 -15.66 -6.66
N PRO A 60 16.84 -16.34 -6.36
CA PRO A 60 17.60 -16.10 -5.13
C PRO A 60 17.92 -14.62 -4.96
N ARG A 61 17.87 -14.11 -3.72
CA ARG A 61 17.91 -12.66 -3.44
C ARG A 61 19.11 -11.94 -4.06
N ASN A 62 20.27 -12.60 -4.16
CA ASN A 62 21.49 -12.02 -4.70
C ASN A 62 21.53 -11.96 -6.23
N ASP A 63 20.70 -12.75 -6.91
CA ASP A 63 20.68 -12.87 -8.38
C ASP A 63 19.48 -12.10 -8.99
N ARG A 64 18.74 -11.34 -8.16
CA ARG A 64 17.58 -10.58 -8.62
C ARG A 64 18.04 -9.38 -9.45
N PRO A 65 17.43 -9.13 -10.62
CA PRO A 65 17.79 -7.98 -11.46
C PRO A 65 17.46 -6.63 -10.80
N PHE A 66 16.44 -6.58 -9.94
CA PHE A 66 16.07 -5.37 -9.21
C PHE A 66 15.41 -5.67 -7.86
N SER A 67 15.33 -4.62 -7.03
CA SER A 67 14.66 -4.65 -5.74
C SER A 67 13.13 -4.68 -5.91
N VAL A 68 12.52 -5.77 -5.44
CA VAL A 68 11.05 -5.95 -5.45
C VAL A 68 10.35 -4.88 -4.60
N ALA A 69 10.97 -4.45 -3.49
CA ALA A 69 10.40 -3.44 -2.61
C ALA A 69 10.31 -2.08 -3.30
N ASP A 70 11.39 -1.65 -3.95
CA ASP A 70 11.43 -0.35 -4.65
C ASP A 70 10.52 -0.35 -5.88
N PHE A 71 10.38 -1.50 -6.55
CA PHE A 71 9.44 -1.67 -7.64
C PHE A 71 7.97 -1.57 -7.18
N ALA A 72 7.63 -2.23 -6.08
CA ALA A 72 6.29 -2.17 -5.51
C ALA A 72 5.92 -0.76 -5.04
N GLU A 73 6.88 -0.04 -4.44
CA GLU A 73 6.68 1.36 -4.03
C GLU A 73 6.37 2.27 -5.22
N ARG A 74 7.06 2.09 -6.35
CA ARG A 74 6.82 2.89 -7.57
C ARG A 74 5.45 2.65 -8.21
N ILE A 75 4.96 1.41 -8.18
CA ILE A 75 3.67 1.04 -8.77
C ILE A 75 2.51 1.41 -7.85
N TRP A 76 2.61 1.08 -6.57
CA TRP A 76 1.47 1.07 -5.65
C TRP A 76 1.61 2.07 -4.49
N GLY A 77 2.81 2.62 -4.25
CA GLY A 77 3.09 3.48 -3.09
C GLY A 77 2.18 4.69 -3.00
N ARG A 78 1.90 5.35 -4.14
CA ARG A 78 0.99 6.50 -4.19
C ARG A 78 -0.45 6.15 -3.81
N GLN A 79 -1.00 5.10 -4.41
CA GLN A 79 -2.37 4.65 -4.16
C GLN A 79 -2.53 4.15 -2.72
N HIS A 80 -1.55 3.40 -2.23
CA HIS A 80 -1.50 2.94 -0.84
C HIS A 80 -1.40 4.10 0.15
N ALA A 81 -0.57 5.11 -0.12
CA ALA A 81 -0.47 6.30 0.71
C ALA A 81 -1.80 7.06 0.79
N GLU A 82 -2.47 7.24 -0.36
CA GLU A 82 -3.77 7.90 -0.44
C GLU A 82 -4.86 7.15 0.35
N VAL A 83 -4.99 5.84 0.15
CA VAL A 83 -5.96 4.99 0.86
C VAL A 83 -5.68 4.99 2.36
N THR A 84 -4.41 4.88 2.75
CA THR A 84 -3.99 4.90 4.16
C THR A 84 -4.31 6.25 4.82
N ALA A 85 -4.11 7.36 4.12
CA ALA A 85 -4.46 8.69 4.62
C ALA A 85 -5.96 8.82 4.89
N LYS A 86 -6.81 8.40 3.94
CA LYS A 86 -8.27 8.39 4.11
C LYS A 86 -8.71 7.49 5.27
N LEU A 87 -8.12 6.30 5.39
CA LEU A 87 -8.42 5.35 6.46
C LEU A 87 -8.09 5.93 7.84
N LYS A 88 -6.95 6.62 7.99
CA LYS A 88 -6.59 7.31 9.25
C LYS A 88 -7.65 8.34 9.65
N GLY A 89 -8.21 9.08 8.69
CA GLY A 89 -9.31 10.02 8.94
C GLY A 89 -10.57 9.33 9.47
N VAL A 90 -10.96 8.21 8.87
CA VAL A 90 -12.12 7.41 9.31
C VAL A 90 -11.92 6.86 10.73
N ILE A 91 -10.75 6.28 11.00
CA ILE A 91 -10.41 5.74 12.33
C ILE A 91 -10.42 6.88 13.38
N HIS A 92 -9.91 8.05 13.02
CA HIS A 92 -9.93 9.20 13.92
C HIS A 92 -11.35 9.69 14.23
N ALA A 93 -12.23 9.74 13.23
CA ALA A 93 -13.64 10.10 13.41
C ALA A 93 -14.36 9.11 14.32
N GLU A 94 -14.15 7.80 14.12
CA GLU A 94 -14.72 6.75 14.97
C GLU A 94 -14.26 6.89 16.43
N ARG A 95 -12.96 7.07 16.64
CA ARG A 95 -12.38 7.25 17.98
C ARG A 95 -12.93 8.48 18.69
N THR A 96 -13.15 9.56 17.95
CA THR A 96 -13.70 10.81 18.49
C THR A 96 -15.18 10.66 18.84
N ALA A 97 -15.98 10.02 17.97
CA ALA A 97 -17.38 9.74 18.24
C ALA A 97 -17.56 8.83 19.47
N ARG A 98 -16.73 7.79 19.59
CA ARG A 98 -16.71 6.89 20.75
C ARG A 98 -16.31 7.61 22.04
N ALA A 99 -15.35 8.53 21.97
CA ALA A 99 -14.98 9.35 23.12
C ALA A 99 -16.15 10.23 23.58
N ALA A 100 -16.84 10.90 22.65
CA ALA A 100 -18.00 11.73 22.95
C ALA A 100 -19.16 10.92 23.57
N ASP A 101 -19.42 9.71 23.06
CA ASP A 101 -20.44 8.81 23.62
C ASP A 101 -20.10 8.39 25.06
N ASN A 102 -18.84 8.03 25.32
CA ASN A 102 -18.39 7.70 26.66
C ASN A 102 -18.50 8.89 27.64
N GLU A 103 -18.21 10.11 27.18
CA GLU A 103 -18.37 11.32 27.99
C GLU A 103 -19.85 11.60 28.30
N PHE A 104 -20.73 11.40 27.33
CA PHE A 104 -22.17 11.51 27.50
C PHE A 104 -22.69 10.51 28.55
N VAL A 105 -22.32 9.23 28.42
CA VAL A 105 -22.73 8.16 29.35
C VAL A 105 -22.18 8.40 30.76
N ARG A 106 -20.93 8.83 30.88
CA ARG A 106 -20.25 9.04 32.16
C ARG A 106 -20.62 10.38 32.82
N GLY A 107 -21.14 11.34 32.06
CA GLY A 107 -21.43 12.70 32.51
C GLY A 107 -20.20 13.53 32.88
N LYS A 108 -18.99 13.07 32.53
CA LYS A 108 -17.73 13.76 32.81
C LYS A 108 -16.74 13.55 31.67
N ALA A 109 -16.10 14.65 31.26
CA ALA A 109 -15.08 14.64 30.22
C ALA A 109 -13.80 13.90 30.62
N ASP A 110 -13.15 13.25 29.66
CA ASP A 110 -11.82 12.66 29.81
C ASP A 110 -10.77 13.54 29.10
N PRO A 111 -10.04 14.39 29.84
CA PRO A 111 -9.15 15.39 29.24
C PRO A 111 -7.97 14.75 28.51
N LEU A 112 -7.52 13.55 28.89
CA LEU A 112 -6.40 12.88 28.23
C LEU A 112 -6.82 12.30 26.89
N VAL A 113 -8.01 11.72 26.82
CA VAL A 113 -8.56 11.19 25.57
C VAL A 113 -8.83 12.32 24.59
N ASN A 114 -9.38 13.44 25.06
CA ASN A 114 -9.64 14.62 24.23
C ASN A 114 -8.35 15.25 23.69
N LEU A 115 -7.32 15.39 24.53
CA LEU A 115 -6.02 15.86 24.08
C LEU A 115 -5.40 14.91 23.06
N SER A 116 -5.47 13.59 23.30
CA SER A 116 -4.96 12.59 22.36
C SER A 116 -5.66 12.66 21.00
N ASN A 117 -6.97 12.85 20.99
CA ASN A 117 -7.75 13.01 19.77
C ASN A 117 -7.37 14.30 19.02
N GLN A 118 -7.20 15.42 19.73
CA GLN A 118 -6.77 16.69 19.13
C GLN A 118 -5.37 16.61 18.52
N LEU A 119 -4.42 15.97 19.21
CA LEU A 119 -3.07 15.73 18.69
C LEU A 119 -3.09 14.83 17.44
N ALA A 120 -3.94 13.80 17.43
CA ALA A 120 -4.12 12.94 16.27
C ALA A 120 -4.71 13.70 15.07
N ALA A 121 -5.70 14.57 15.29
CA ALA A 121 -6.28 15.41 14.25
C ALA A 121 -5.22 16.33 13.61
N ARG A 122 -4.38 16.95 14.45
CA ARG A 122 -3.28 17.81 13.99
C ARG A 122 -2.24 17.04 13.18
N ALA A 123 -1.83 15.86 13.64
CA ALA A 123 -0.89 15.02 12.91
C ALA A 123 -1.43 14.53 11.56
N ILE A 124 -2.74 14.29 11.46
CA ILE A 124 -3.40 13.95 10.18
C ILE A 124 -3.42 15.15 9.25
N ALA A 125 -3.74 16.35 9.76
CA ALA A 125 -3.70 17.59 8.97
C ALA A 125 -2.29 17.90 8.46
N GLU A 126 -1.26 17.78 9.30
CA GLU A 126 0.15 17.99 8.91
C GLU A 126 0.64 16.96 7.88
N ALA A 127 0.07 15.74 7.88
CA ALA A 127 0.42 14.67 6.93
C ALA A 127 -0.35 14.73 5.60
N THR A 128 -1.40 15.56 5.51
CA THR A 128 -2.20 15.74 4.30
C THR A 128 -1.71 17.03 3.63
N PRO A 129 -0.87 17.00 2.58
CA PRO A 129 -0.43 18.22 1.93
C PRO A 129 -1.65 18.96 1.36
N GLU A 130 -1.87 20.19 1.81
CA GLU A 130 -2.88 21.07 1.26
C GLU A 130 -2.55 21.35 -0.22
N GLY A 131 -3.40 20.87 -1.14
CA GLY A 131 -3.34 21.19 -2.56
C GLY A 131 -2.94 20.02 -3.47
N ALA A 132 -3.91 19.17 -3.79
CA ALA A 132 -3.99 18.41 -5.04
C ALA A 132 -5.39 18.62 -5.62
#